data_AF-A0A5E4LT05-F1
#
_entry.id   AF-A0A5E4LT05-F1
#
_cell.length_a   1.000
_cell.length_b   1.000
_cell.length_c   1.000
_cell.angle_alpha   90.00
_cell.angle_beta   90.00
_cell.angle_gamma   90.00
#
_symmetry.space_group_name_H-M   'P 1'
#
loop_
_entity.id
_entity.type
_entity.pdbx_description
1 polymer ?
#
loop_
_entity_poly.entity_id
_entity_poly.type
_entity_poly.pdbx_seq_one_letter_code
_entity_poly.pdbx_strand_id
1 'polypeptide(L)'
;MAKKSITLKSIAKTLKPHLNEIGIYGGSELCRLIGVAEDGMDFYYVVEVLNNPSGTNIHWFSYVGEWDSLANKRLKNYNYMDDVFAMNGAPKVKKFEVLSEKSNN
;
A
#
# COMPACT_ATOMS: atom_id res chain seq x y z
N MET A 1 -16.15 5.07 -25.82
CA MET A 1 -15.19 5.72 -24.90
C MET A 1 -13.90 4.90 -24.95
N ALA A 2 -12.77 5.49 -25.32
CA ALA A 2 -11.50 4.77 -25.29
C ALA A 2 -11.19 4.36 -23.84
N LYS A 3 -10.97 3.06 -23.59
CA LYS A 3 -10.44 2.59 -22.30
C LYS A 3 -9.07 3.23 -22.13
N LYS A 4 -8.97 4.18 -21.21
CA LYS A 4 -7.67 4.76 -20.81
C LYS A 4 -6.81 3.59 -20.33
N SER A 5 -5.67 3.33 -20.98
CA SER A 5 -4.75 2.33 -20.47
C SER A 5 -4.20 2.81 -19.13
N ILE A 6 -4.36 1.98 -18.11
CA ILE A 6 -3.75 2.21 -16.80
C ILE A 6 -2.30 1.76 -16.92
N THR A 7 -1.36 2.61 -16.54
CA THR A 7 0.09 2.34 -16.60
C THR A 7 0.70 2.41 -15.20
N LEU A 8 1.82 1.71 -14.95
CA LEU A 8 2.59 1.81 -13.69
C LEU A 8 2.88 3.27 -13.34
N LYS A 9 3.32 4.07 -14.32
CA LYS A 9 3.61 5.50 -14.12
C LYS A 9 2.38 6.27 -13.65
N SER A 10 1.18 5.95 -14.16
CA SER A 10 -0.06 6.57 -13.71
C SER A 10 -0.51 6.11 -12.33
N ILE A 11 -0.43 4.82 -12.02
CA ILE A 11 -0.77 4.27 -10.69
C ILE A 11 0.20 4.81 -9.64
N ALA A 12 1.51 4.70 -9.89
CA ALA A 12 2.53 5.26 -9.03
C ALA A 12 2.31 6.75 -8.83
N LYS A 13 1.94 7.52 -9.87
CA LYS A 13 1.62 8.95 -9.70
C LYS A 13 0.42 9.18 -8.76
N THR A 14 -0.60 8.34 -8.82
CA THR A 14 -1.78 8.42 -7.93
C THR A 14 -1.47 7.99 -6.50
N LEU A 15 -0.72 6.92 -6.31
CA LEU A 15 -0.46 6.32 -4.98
C LEU A 15 0.74 6.91 -4.26
N LYS A 16 1.70 7.47 -4.98
CA LYS A 16 2.94 8.04 -4.40
C LYS A 16 2.71 9.12 -3.34
N PRO A 17 1.71 10.01 -3.45
CA PRO A 17 1.36 10.94 -2.37
C PRO A 17 0.87 10.24 -1.09
N HIS A 18 0.33 9.03 -1.22
CA HIS A 18 -0.26 8.26 -0.13
C HIS A 18 0.70 7.23 0.49
N LEU A 19 1.96 7.19 0.04
CA LEU A 19 2.97 6.34 0.66
C LEU A 19 3.17 6.76 2.11
N ASN A 20 3.23 5.77 3.00
CA ASN A 20 3.22 5.91 4.45
C ASN A 20 1.91 6.38 5.06
N GLU A 21 0.84 6.47 4.28
CA GLU A 21 -0.46 6.77 4.84
C GLU A 21 -1.13 5.51 5.39
N ILE A 22 -1.84 5.69 6.51
CA ILE A 22 -2.74 4.67 7.04
C ILE A 22 -4.07 4.82 6.30
N GLY A 23 -4.56 3.70 5.79
CA GLY A 23 -5.75 3.65 4.98
C GLY A 23 -6.56 2.40 5.26
N ILE A 24 -7.76 2.37 4.69
CA ILE A 24 -8.60 1.20 4.66
C ILE A 24 -8.40 0.54 3.30
N TYR A 25 -8.01 -0.73 3.32
CA TYR A 25 -8.01 -1.61 2.16
C TYR A 25 -9.27 -2.48 2.17
N GLY A 26 -9.93 -2.62 1.02
CA GLY A 26 -11.09 -3.51 0.87
C GLY A 26 -12.30 -3.15 1.75
N GLY A 27 -12.34 -1.93 2.30
CA GLY A 27 -13.43 -1.44 3.15
C GLY A 27 -13.42 -1.94 4.61
N SER A 28 -12.52 -2.84 4.99
CA SER A 28 -12.51 -3.46 6.32
C SER A 28 -11.14 -3.55 7.00
N GLU A 29 -10.04 -3.54 6.24
CA GLU A 29 -8.71 -3.79 6.78
C GLU A 29 -7.93 -2.47 6.92
N LEU A 30 -7.47 -2.17 8.14
CA LEU A 30 -6.62 -1.02 8.39
C LEU A 30 -5.17 -1.39 8.07
N CYS A 31 -4.60 -0.73 7.07
CA CYS A 31 -3.27 -1.06 6.55
C CYS A 31 -2.45 0.21 6.34
N ARG A 32 -1.14 0.08 6.15
CA ARG A 32 -0.25 1.17 5.75
C ARG A 32 0.25 0.96 4.33
N LEU A 33 0.03 1.91 3.43
CA LEU A 33 0.54 1.81 2.06
C LEU A 33 2.04 2.11 2.06
N ILE A 34 2.86 1.17 1.60
CA ILE A 34 4.33 1.31 1.63
C ILE A 34 4.96 1.35 0.23
N GLY A 35 4.27 0.88 -0.81
CA GLY A 35 4.83 0.85 -2.17
C GLY A 35 3.85 0.50 -3.29
N VAL A 36 4.37 0.48 -4.51
CA VAL A 36 3.70 0.04 -5.73
C VAL A 36 4.65 -0.88 -6.49
N ALA A 37 4.13 -1.94 -7.09
CA ALA A 37 4.91 -2.98 -7.76
C ALA A 37 4.16 -3.55 -8.98
N GLU A 38 4.89 -4.26 -9.83
CA GLU A 38 4.40 -4.86 -11.08
C GLU A 38 4.95 -6.28 -11.18
N ASP A 39 4.13 -7.24 -11.59
CA ASP A 39 4.57 -8.56 -12.02
C ASP A 39 4.11 -8.87 -13.46
N GLY A 40 4.43 -10.05 -13.97
CA GLY A 40 4.13 -10.44 -15.36
C GLY A 40 2.63 -10.57 -15.69
N MET A 41 1.74 -10.49 -14.69
CA MET A 41 0.30 -10.76 -14.84
C MET A 41 -0.58 -9.58 -14.40
N ASP A 42 -0.18 -8.79 -13.39
CA ASP A 42 -1.02 -7.70 -12.85
C ASP A 42 -0.21 -6.57 -12.16
N PHE A 43 -0.93 -5.50 -11.80
CA PHE A 43 -0.41 -4.36 -11.06
C PHE A 43 -0.84 -4.40 -9.60
N TYR A 44 0.13 -4.17 -8.71
CA TYR A 44 -0.10 -4.27 -7.28
C TYR A 44 0.36 -3.02 -6.55
N TYR A 45 -0.26 -2.78 -5.41
CA TYR A 45 0.32 -1.96 -4.37
C TYR A 45 0.65 -2.82 -3.16
N VAL A 46 1.67 -2.36 -2.44
CA VAL A 46 2.24 -3.07 -1.31
C VAL A 46 1.80 -2.36 -0.05
N VAL A 47 1.16 -3.09 0.85
CA VAL A 47 0.78 -2.57 2.16
C VAL A 47 1.40 -3.40 3.27
N GLU A 48 1.51 -2.77 4.42
CA GLU A 48 1.85 -3.42 5.67
C GLU A 48 0.58 -3.58 6.53
N VAL A 49 0.29 -4.83 6.91
CA VAL A 49 -0.86 -5.25 7.70
C VAL A 49 -0.40 -5.73 9.06
N LEU A 50 -0.99 -5.21 10.13
CA LEU A 50 -0.72 -5.68 11.48
C LEU A 50 -1.58 -6.89 11.84
N ASN A 51 -1.01 -7.80 12.63
CA ASN A 51 -1.68 -9.01 13.11
C ASN A 51 -2.21 -9.90 11.98
N ASN A 52 -1.44 -10.02 10.91
CA ASN A 52 -1.78 -10.95 9.85
C ASN A 52 -1.68 -12.41 10.33
N PRO A 53 -2.76 -13.22 10.22
CA PRO A 53 -2.74 -14.62 10.60
C PRO A 53 -1.70 -15.47 9.86
N SER A 54 -1.27 -15.05 8.66
CA SER A 54 -0.31 -15.81 7.83
C SER A 54 1.17 -15.53 8.17
N GLY A 55 1.44 -14.67 9.16
CA GLY A 55 2.80 -14.44 9.69
C GLY A 55 3.69 -13.49 8.88
N THR A 56 3.23 -13.01 7.72
CA THR A 56 3.97 -12.02 6.89
C THR A 56 3.29 -10.66 6.96
N ASN A 57 3.93 -9.61 7.46
CA ASN A 57 3.25 -8.31 7.62
C ASN A 57 3.12 -7.52 6.30
N ILE A 58 3.72 -7.97 5.20
CA ILE A 58 3.72 -7.28 3.91
C ILE A 58 2.87 -8.05 2.90
N HIS A 59 1.92 -7.38 2.25
CA HIS A 59 1.01 -7.96 1.28
C HIS A 59 0.94 -7.18 -0.02
N TRP A 60 0.73 -7.94 -1.09
CA TRP A 60 0.49 -7.45 -2.44
C TRP A 60 -1.01 -7.46 -2.70
N PHE A 61 -1.54 -6.30 -3.06
CA PHE A 61 -2.96 -6.14 -3.36
C PHE A 61 -3.14 -5.60 -4.77
N SER A 62 -4.04 -6.23 -5.52
CA SER A 62 -4.32 -5.81 -6.90
C SER A 62 -4.99 -4.44 -6.89
N TYR A 63 -4.70 -3.63 -7.91
CA TYR A 63 -5.28 -2.30 -8.07
C TYR A 63 -6.82 -2.29 -8.23
N VAL A 64 -7.45 -3.45 -8.44
CA VAL A 64 -8.92 -3.56 -8.39
C VAL A 64 -9.49 -3.40 -6.97
N GLY A 65 -8.69 -3.63 -5.93
CA GLY A 65 -9.08 -3.35 -4.54
C GLY A 65 -8.92 -1.88 -4.20
N GLU A 66 -9.95 -1.26 -3.62
CA GLU A 66 -9.91 0.16 -3.27
C GLU A 66 -8.99 0.40 -2.06
N TRP A 67 -8.01 1.29 -2.24
CA TRP A 67 -7.22 1.91 -1.17
C TRP A 67 -7.83 3.26 -0.83
N ASP A 68 -8.19 3.47 0.44
CA ASP A 68 -8.68 4.76 0.92
C ASP A 68 -7.84 5.32 2.07
N SER A 69 -7.14 6.43 1.83
CA SER A 69 -6.34 7.11 2.85
C SER A 69 -7.19 7.77 3.93
N LEU A 70 -6.76 7.63 5.19
CA LEU A 70 -7.39 8.30 6.33
C LEU A 70 -6.77 9.67 6.67
N ALA A 71 -5.68 10.06 6.01
CA ALA A 71 -4.89 11.25 6.37
C ALA A 71 -5.71 12.54 6.45
N ASN A 72 -6.76 12.66 5.62
CA ASN A 72 -7.62 13.85 5.57
C ASN A 72 -9.07 13.61 6.06
N LYS A 73 -9.40 12.37 6.43
CA LYS A 73 -10.79 11.97 6.79
C LYS A 73 -10.99 11.78 8.28
N ARG A 74 -9.93 11.42 9.02
CA ARG A 74 -10.00 11.08 10.46
C ARG A 74 -8.78 11.58 11.25
N LEU A 75 -8.37 12.82 10.98
CA LEU A 75 -7.14 13.46 11.50
C LEU A 75 -6.91 13.29 13.02
N LYS A 76 -7.94 13.45 13.87
CA LYS A 76 -7.80 13.31 15.33
C LYS A 76 -7.29 11.93 15.77
N ASN A 77 -7.66 10.89 15.05
CA ASN A 77 -7.28 9.51 15.37
C ASN A 77 -6.06 9.06 14.57
N TYR A 78 -5.63 9.85 13.59
CA TYR A 78 -4.59 9.48 12.65
C TYR A 78 -3.22 9.36 13.33
N ASN A 79 -2.86 10.34 14.18
CA ASN A 79 -1.60 10.29 14.94
C ASN A 79 -1.60 9.12 15.94
N TYR A 80 -2.74 8.90 16.62
CA TYR A 80 -2.89 7.75 17.51
C TYR A 80 -2.73 6.42 16.76
N MET A 81 -3.31 6.30 15.56
CA MET A 81 -3.13 5.12 14.72
C MET A 81 -1.67 4.98 14.27
N ASP A 82 -1.00 6.06 13.90
CA ASP A 82 0.43 6.05 13.56
C ASP A 82 1.29 5.52 14.72
N ASP A 83 1.00 5.96 15.95
CA ASP A 83 1.67 5.47 17.16
C ASP A 83 1.39 3.98 17.39
N VAL A 84 0.13 3.54 17.23
CA VAL A 84 -0.23 2.11 17.32
C VAL A 84 0.52 1.30 16.26
N PHE A 85 0.60 1.79 15.03
CA PHE A 85 1.35 1.10 13.97
C PHE A 85 2.84 0.99 14.29
N ALA A 86 3.44 2.09 14.74
CA ALA A 86 4.85 2.12 15.14
C ALA A 86 5.15 1.20 16.33
N MET A 87 4.29 1.18 17.36
CA MET A 87 4.42 0.30 18.53
C MET A 87 4.32 -1.19 18.17
N ASN A 88 3.58 -1.54 17.12
CA ASN A 88 3.43 -2.91 16.63
C ASN A 88 4.44 -3.30 15.54
N GLY A 89 5.50 -2.49 15.36
CA GLY A 89 6.61 -2.83 14.47
C GLY A 89 6.39 -2.51 12.99
N ALA A 90 5.38 -1.71 12.65
CA ALA A 90 5.16 -1.17 11.30
C ALA A 90 5.61 0.31 11.22
N PRO A 91 6.92 0.59 11.14
CA PRO A 91 7.43 1.96 11.08
C PRO A 91 7.06 2.64 9.76
N LYS A 92 7.22 3.97 9.70
CA LYS A 92 7.14 4.69 8.40
C LYS A 92 8.24 4.19 7.47
N VAL A 93 7.86 3.43 6.45
CA VAL A 93 8.78 2.93 5.41
C VAL A 93 8.99 4.01 4.36
N LYS A 94 10.13 4.71 4.41
CA LYS A 94 10.39 5.89 3.56
C LYS A 94 10.20 5.62 2.06
N LYS A 95 10.58 4.43 1.57
CA LYS A 95 10.39 3.96 0.20
C LYS A 95 10.49 2.43 0.17
N PHE A 96 9.63 1.78 -0.58
CA PHE A 96 9.84 0.41 -1.00
C PHE A 96 10.37 0.42 -2.45
N GLU A 97 11.61 -0.02 -2.64
CA GLU A 97 12.14 -0.31 -3.98
C GLU A 97 12.01 -1.80 -4.21
N VAL A 98 11.02 -2.20 -5.01
CA VAL A 98 11.01 -3.54 -5.57
C VAL A 98 12.07 -3.56 -6.65
N LEU A 99 13.23 -4.10 -6.32
CA LEU A 99 14.19 -4.51 -7.32
C LEU A 99 13.46 -5.54 -8.18
N SER A 100 13.26 -5.24 -9.47
CA SER A 100 12.79 -6.24 -10.43
C SER A 100 13.56 -7.52 -10.17
N GLU A 101 12.88 -8.63 -9.87
CA GLU A 101 13.56 -9.92 -9.83
C GLU A 101 14.37 -9.99 -11.12
N LYS A 102 15.70 -10.04 -10.98
CA LYS A 102 16.51 -10.50 -12.10
C LYS A 102 15.94 -11.86 -12.40
N SER A 103 15.26 -11.99 -13.54
CA SER A 103 14.96 -13.28 -14.12
C SER A 103 16.28 -14.03 -14.12
N ASN A 104 16.45 -14.96 -13.18
CA ASN A 104 17.57 -15.86 -13.19
C ASN A 104 17.31 -16.74 -14.42
N ASN A 105 17.98 -16.39 -15.51
CA ASN A 105 18.12 -17.21 -16.71
C ASN A 105 18.59 -18.62 -16.35
#